data_AF-A0A0M1J1K2-F1
#
_entry.id   AF-A0A0M1J1K2-F1
#
_cell.length_a   1.000
_cell.length_b   1.000
_cell.length_c   1.000
_cell.angle_alpha   90.00
_cell.angle_beta   90.00
_cell.angle_gamma   90.00
#
_symmetry.space_group_name_H-M   'P 1'
#
loop_
_entity.id
_entity.type
_entity.pdbx_description
1 polymer ?
#
loop_
_entity_poly.entity_id
_entity_poly.type
_entity_poly.pdbx_seq_one_letter_code
_entity_poly.pdbx_strand_id
1 'polypeptide(L)'
;MLQQLGGIQAQAAVKPDAASSTVTSRIQRILPGNATANSQSQSQSQGQSSQSQNQSQNQSQGQSQNQAARIVVPPLPKIELIHGWDTQQVQDLQQQTARALQSPVEFQHDLKSDGKGPAMLVIPAGIYKMGSDKYKNEKPIHQVTISKPFAMGKYPVTFEEYDAFCVATGRDKPNDRDW
;
A
#
# COMPACT_ATOMS: atom_id res chain seq x y z
N MET A 1 -5.63 -80.67 2.57
CA MET A 1 -7.08 -80.44 2.44
C MET A 1 -7.24 -79.13 1.68
N LEU A 2 -8.12 -79.15 0.69
CA LEU A 2 -8.22 -78.27 -0.48
C LEU A 2 -9.02 -76.98 -0.20
N GLN A 3 -8.94 -76.05 -1.18
CA GLN A 3 -9.84 -74.91 -1.53
C GLN A 3 -9.51 -73.51 -0.96
N GLN A 4 -9.09 -72.51 -1.77
CA GLN A 4 -9.80 -71.68 -2.81
C GLN A 4 -10.32 -70.36 -2.17
N LEU A 5 -10.34 -69.12 -2.72
CA LEU A 5 -10.16 -68.43 -4.03
C LEU A 5 -9.74 -66.96 -3.69
N GLY A 6 -8.92 -66.25 -4.47
CA GLY A 6 -9.33 -65.41 -5.62
C GLY A 6 -9.16 -63.91 -5.31
N GLY A 7 -8.17 -63.22 -5.93
CA GLY A 7 -8.34 -62.07 -6.84
C GLY A 7 -8.68 -60.75 -6.11
N ILE A 8 -7.98 -59.62 -6.26
CA ILE A 8 -7.78 -58.85 -7.49
C ILE A 8 -6.51 -57.99 -7.33
N GLN A 9 -5.71 -57.94 -8.40
CA GLN A 9 -4.60 -57.00 -8.61
C GLN A 9 -5.11 -55.67 -9.17
N ALA A 10 -4.48 -54.56 -8.80
CA ALA A 10 -4.47 -53.35 -9.62
C ALA A 10 -3.05 -52.78 -9.66
N GLN A 11 -2.42 -52.91 -10.83
CA GLN A 11 -1.16 -52.31 -11.21
C GLN A 11 -1.40 -50.92 -11.84
N ALA A 12 -0.48 -50.02 -11.50
CA ALA A 12 0.16 -48.99 -12.33
C ALA A 12 -0.69 -48.00 -13.16
N ALA A 13 -0.47 -46.70 -12.90
CA ALA A 13 -0.37 -45.70 -13.97
C ALA A 13 0.62 -44.59 -13.58
N VAL A 14 1.71 -44.50 -14.34
CA VAL A 14 2.72 -43.42 -14.37
C VAL A 14 2.50 -42.65 -15.67
N LYS A 15 2.50 -41.30 -15.61
CA LYS A 15 2.97 -40.29 -16.61
C LYS A 15 2.16 -38.97 -16.53
N PRO A 16 2.61 -37.84 -17.13
CA PRO A 16 3.98 -37.35 -17.29
C PRO A 16 4.13 -35.85 -16.90
N ASP A 17 5.39 -35.46 -16.80
CA ASP A 17 5.94 -34.11 -16.69
C ASP A 17 5.59 -33.18 -17.88
N ALA A 18 5.37 -31.88 -17.64
CA ALA A 18 5.17 -30.86 -18.66
C ALA A 18 5.60 -29.44 -18.20
N ALA A 19 6.86 -29.10 -18.53
CA ALA A 19 7.34 -27.86 -19.12
C ALA A 19 6.68 -26.50 -18.80
N SER A 20 7.44 -25.68 -18.07
CA SER A 20 7.90 -24.31 -18.41
C SER A 20 7.21 -23.56 -19.57
N SER A 21 6.57 -22.42 -19.26
CA SER A 21 6.37 -21.34 -20.24
C SER A 21 6.35 -19.95 -19.61
N THR A 22 7.39 -19.18 -19.93
CA THR A 22 7.55 -17.73 -19.75
C THR A 22 6.41 -16.94 -20.37
N VAL A 23 5.81 -16.01 -19.61
CA VAL A 23 4.84 -15.04 -20.15
C VAL A 23 5.53 -13.68 -20.30
N THR A 24 5.87 -13.34 -21.54
CA THR A 24 6.38 -12.03 -21.96
C THR A 24 5.22 -11.13 -22.35
N SER A 25 4.97 -10.07 -21.59
CA SER A 25 3.92 -9.08 -21.86
C SER A 25 4.37 -8.11 -22.96
N ARG A 26 3.82 -8.27 -24.17
CA ARG A 26 4.09 -7.41 -25.33
C ARG A 26 3.14 -6.20 -25.34
N ILE A 27 3.70 -5.00 -25.37
CA ILE A 27 3.02 -3.72 -25.54
C ILE A 27 2.41 -3.63 -26.95
N GLN A 28 1.14 -3.25 -27.07
CA GLN A 28 0.55 -2.83 -28.34
C GLN A 28 -0.26 -1.54 -28.19
N ARG A 29 0.18 -0.54 -28.96
CA ARG A 29 -0.33 0.83 -29.08
C ARG A 29 -1.09 0.92 -30.41
N ILE A 30 -2.35 1.36 -30.40
CA ILE A 30 -3.12 1.67 -31.63
C ILE A 30 -3.73 3.07 -31.47
N LEU A 31 -3.54 3.89 -32.51
CA LEU A 31 -4.02 5.27 -32.69
C LEU A 31 -5.43 5.31 -33.35
N PRO A 32 -6.15 6.45 -33.32
CA PRO A 32 -7.59 6.51 -33.55
C PRO A 32 -7.97 6.92 -34.98
N GLY A 33 -9.21 6.59 -35.36
CA GLY A 33 -9.85 7.18 -36.53
C GLY A 33 -11.32 6.76 -36.63
N ASN A 34 -12.24 7.71 -36.45
CA ASN A 34 -13.34 7.82 -37.40
C ASN A 34 -13.97 9.21 -37.36
N ALA A 35 -13.90 9.89 -38.51
CA ALA A 35 -14.68 11.08 -38.82
C ALA A 35 -15.83 10.64 -39.74
N THR A 36 -17.02 11.20 -39.56
CA THR A 36 -18.09 11.16 -40.56
C THR A 36 -18.78 12.50 -40.60
N ALA A 37 -18.85 13.05 -41.80
CA ALA A 37 -19.35 14.37 -42.17
C ALA A 37 -20.89 14.44 -42.18
N ASN A 38 -21.47 15.64 -42.11
CA ASN A 38 -22.30 16.13 -43.22
C ASN A 38 -22.50 17.65 -43.23
N SER A 39 -22.78 18.14 -44.43
CA SER A 39 -22.73 19.50 -45.00
C SER A 39 -23.95 20.41 -44.73
N GLN A 40 -23.74 21.73 -44.79
CA GLN A 40 -24.60 22.67 -45.53
C GLN A 40 -23.90 24.01 -45.78
N SER A 41 -24.12 24.53 -46.99
CA SER A 41 -23.46 25.67 -47.64
C SER A 41 -24.35 26.93 -47.63
N GLN A 42 -23.76 28.12 -47.47
CA GLN A 42 -24.24 29.35 -48.13
C GLN A 42 -23.18 30.48 -48.12
N SER A 43 -23.25 31.26 -49.19
CA SER A 43 -22.39 32.34 -49.69
C SER A 43 -22.55 33.68 -48.95
N GLN A 44 -21.48 34.50 -48.86
CA GLN A 44 -21.41 35.88 -49.39
C GLN A 44 -20.08 36.59 -49.02
N SER A 45 -19.83 37.66 -49.77
CA SER A 45 -18.56 38.30 -50.08
C SER A 45 -18.23 39.55 -49.25
N GLN A 46 -16.93 39.91 -49.28
CA GLN A 46 -16.31 41.23 -49.04
C GLN A 46 -16.05 41.67 -47.59
N GLY A 47 -14.77 41.99 -47.33
CA GLY A 47 -14.33 42.70 -46.13
C GLY A 47 -12.87 42.42 -45.79
N GLN A 48 -11.97 43.28 -46.26
CA GLN A 48 -10.53 43.28 -45.95
C GLN A 48 -10.25 43.61 -44.47
N SER A 49 -9.01 43.32 -44.05
CA SER A 49 -8.30 43.78 -42.84
C SER A 49 -8.90 43.30 -41.50
N SER A 50 -8.22 42.47 -40.71
CA SER A 50 -7.09 42.88 -39.86
C SER A 50 -6.47 41.67 -39.12
N GLN A 51 -5.17 41.76 -38.84
CA GLN A 51 -4.46 41.16 -37.69
C GLN A 51 -4.10 39.66 -37.72
N SER A 52 -2.98 39.41 -38.40
CA SER A 52 -1.91 38.53 -37.88
C SER A 52 -1.58 38.90 -36.43
N GLN A 53 -1.81 37.99 -35.48
CA GLN A 53 -1.12 37.89 -34.18
C GLN A 53 -1.76 36.74 -33.37
N ASN A 54 -1.33 35.49 -33.59
CA ASN A 54 -1.48 34.41 -32.60
C ASN A 54 -0.73 33.12 -33.01
N GLN A 55 0.54 33.24 -33.40
CA GLN A 55 1.37 32.08 -33.76
C GLN A 55 2.72 31.98 -33.04
N SER A 56 2.97 32.80 -32.01
CA SER A 56 4.27 32.79 -31.32
C SER A 56 4.13 32.60 -29.81
N GLN A 57 3.56 31.48 -29.35
CA GLN A 57 3.62 31.09 -27.93
C GLN A 57 3.76 29.58 -27.69
N ASN A 58 4.10 28.77 -28.70
CA ASN A 58 4.21 27.31 -28.53
C ASN A 58 5.62 26.76 -28.82
N GLN A 59 6.67 27.51 -28.48
CA GLN A 59 8.06 27.05 -28.55
C GLN A 59 8.88 27.55 -27.35
N SER A 60 8.69 26.91 -26.20
CA SER A 60 9.67 26.89 -25.11
C SER A 60 9.38 25.76 -24.11
N GLN A 61 9.17 24.54 -24.62
CA GLN A 61 9.46 23.32 -23.86
C GLN A 61 10.85 22.84 -24.27
N GLY A 62 11.79 22.77 -23.34
CA GLY A 62 13.10 22.15 -23.61
C GLY A 62 14.27 22.68 -22.79
N GLN A 63 14.10 22.96 -21.49
CA GLN A 63 15.25 23.04 -20.59
C GLN A 63 15.09 22.03 -19.47
N SER A 64 15.64 20.86 -19.75
CA SER A 64 16.09 19.87 -18.79
C SER A 64 17.02 20.53 -17.77
N GLN A 65 16.53 20.70 -16.54
CA GLN A 65 17.31 20.69 -15.30
C GLN A 65 16.33 20.13 -14.25
N ASN A 66 16.21 18.83 -14.03
CA ASN A 66 17.10 18.08 -13.12
C ASN A 66 17.74 18.95 -12.02
N GLN A 67 16.99 19.89 -11.45
CA GLN A 67 17.23 20.39 -10.12
C GLN A 67 16.80 19.25 -9.20
N ALA A 68 17.78 18.52 -8.66
CA ALA A 68 17.53 17.58 -7.58
C ALA A 68 16.71 18.32 -6.51
N ALA A 69 15.41 18.04 -6.44
CA ALA A 69 14.54 18.65 -5.47
C ALA A 69 15.15 18.35 -4.11
N ARG A 70 15.69 19.38 -3.45
CA ARG A 70 16.17 19.24 -2.08
C ARG A 70 14.99 18.68 -1.31
N ILE A 71 15.12 17.46 -0.78
CA ILE A 71 14.05 16.87 0.02
C ILE A 71 13.96 17.72 1.28
N VAL A 72 13.06 18.70 1.25
CA VAL A 72 12.74 19.50 2.43
C VAL A 72 11.89 18.60 3.31
N VAL A 73 12.52 18.01 4.32
CA VAL A 73 11.81 17.22 5.33
C VAL A 73 10.93 18.17 6.13
N PRO A 74 9.60 17.99 6.14
CA PRO A 74 8.72 18.84 6.91
C PRO A 74 8.96 18.61 8.41
N PRO A 75 8.75 19.62 9.27
CA PRO A 75 8.79 19.42 10.71
C PRO A 75 7.65 18.48 11.16
N LEU A 76 7.83 17.86 12.32
CA LEU A 76 6.76 17.04 12.93
C LEU A 76 5.50 17.90 13.18
N PRO A 77 4.30 17.34 12.98
CA PRO A 77 3.06 17.98 13.39
C PRO A 77 3.06 18.34 14.88
N LYS A 78 2.31 19.39 15.24
CA LYS A 78 2.13 19.78 16.63
C LYS A 78 1.30 18.73 17.37
N ILE A 79 1.54 18.61 18.67
CA ILE A 79 0.76 17.74 19.54
C ILE A 79 -0.56 18.42 19.87
N GLU A 80 -1.67 17.80 19.49
CA GLU A 80 -3.03 18.33 19.67
C GLU A 80 -3.95 17.31 20.35
N LEU A 81 -5.08 17.79 20.90
CA LEU A 81 -6.15 16.92 21.38
C LEU A 81 -6.92 16.35 20.18
N ILE A 82 -6.63 15.10 19.84
CA ILE A 82 -7.21 14.40 18.67
C ILE A 82 -8.51 13.67 19.00
N HIS A 83 -8.95 13.70 20.26
CA HIS A 83 -10.18 13.01 20.66
C HIS A 83 -11.41 13.67 20.01
N GLY A 84 -12.21 12.87 19.28
CA GLY A 84 -13.40 13.34 18.57
C GLY A 84 -13.14 13.86 17.16
N TRP A 85 -11.90 13.80 16.66
CA TRP A 85 -11.60 14.05 15.25
C TRP A 85 -12.26 12.99 14.36
N ASP A 86 -12.58 13.36 13.13
CA ASP A 86 -13.06 12.41 12.13
C ASP A 86 -11.90 11.57 11.56
N THR A 87 -12.27 10.51 10.84
CA THR A 87 -11.30 9.58 10.25
C THR A 87 -10.35 10.25 9.26
N GLN A 88 -10.83 11.23 8.47
CA GLN A 88 -10.00 11.91 7.47
C GLN A 88 -8.93 12.77 8.14
N GLN A 89 -9.31 13.52 9.17
CA GLN A 89 -8.38 14.35 9.95
C GLN A 89 -7.27 13.51 10.58
N VAL A 90 -7.62 12.35 11.16
CA VAL A 90 -6.64 11.43 11.76
C VAL A 90 -5.73 10.82 10.69
N GLN A 91 -6.27 10.44 9.53
CA GLN A 91 -5.48 9.91 8.41
C GLN A 91 -4.52 10.97 7.83
N ASP A 92 -4.96 12.22 7.72
CA ASP A 92 -4.12 13.32 7.24
C ASP A 92 -2.97 13.59 8.21
N LEU A 93 -3.24 13.60 9.53
CA LEU A 93 -2.22 13.72 10.57
C LEU A 93 -1.22 12.56 10.51
N GLN A 94 -1.71 11.33 10.28
CA GLN A 94 -0.89 10.15 10.11
C GLN A 94 0.05 10.29 8.90
N GLN A 95 -0.47 10.75 7.74
CA GLN A 95 0.32 10.99 6.54
C GLN A 95 1.34 12.13 6.71
N GLN A 96 0.97 13.21 7.39
CA GLN A 96 1.90 14.31 7.70
C GLN A 96 3.04 13.82 8.60
N THR A 97 2.71 13.05 9.63
CA THR A 97 3.70 12.45 10.53
C THR A 97 4.64 11.52 9.77
N ALA A 98 4.12 10.62 8.94
CA ALA A 98 4.92 9.70 8.14
C ALA A 98 5.89 10.44 7.20
N ARG A 99 5.42 11.51 6.54
CA ARG A 99 6.27 12.40 5.71
C ARG A 99 7.40 13.06 6.50
N ALA A 100 7.10 13.59 7.68
CA ALA A 100 8.11 14.20 8.57
C ALA A 100 9.13 13.18 9.10
N LEU A 101 8.71 11.92 9.26
CA LEU A 101 9.59 10.79 9.61
C LEU A 101 10.29 10.15 8.40
N GLN A 102 10.02 10.64 7.19
CA GLN A 102 10.54 10.08 5.93
C GLN A 102 10.25 8.58 5.76
N SER A 103 9.12 8.12 6.29
CA SER A 103 8.65 6.72 6.22
C SER A 103 7.29 6.68 5.53
N PRO A 104 6.91 5.58 4.85
CA PRO A 104 5.52 5.38 4.50
C PRO A 104 4.68 5.16 5.77
N VAL A 105 3.37 5.41 5.67
CA VAL A 105 2.42 5.22 6.78
C VAL A 105 2.40 3.77 7.23
N GLU A 106 2.38 2.85 6.26
CA GLU A 106 2.51 1.41 6.47
C GLU A 106 3.86 0.95 5.93
N PHE A 107 4.60 0.20 6.73
CA PHE A 107 5.93 -0.30 6.35
C PHE A 107 6.24 -1.65 7.01
N GLN A 108 7.23 -2.34 6.47
CA GLN A 108 7.82 -3.54 7.05
C GLN A 108 9.35 -3.38 7.02
N HIS A 109 10.01 -3.88 8.06
CA HIS A 109 11.47 -3.94 8.10
C HIS A 109 12.00 -5.25 7.54
N ASP A 110 13.16 -5.20 6.93
CA ASP A 110 13.92 -6.39 6.58
C ASP A 110 14.51 -7.04 7.84
N LEU A 111 14.33 -8.35 7.96
CA LEU A 111 14.92 -9.17 9.01
C LEU A 111 16.25 -9.75 8.53
N LYS A 112 17.13 -10.07 9.49
CA LYS A 112 18.43 -10.71 9.20
C LYS A 112 18.30 -12.10 8.57
N SER A 113 17.14 -12.74 8.71
CA SER A 113 16.84 -14.09 8.23
C SER A 113 16.19 -14.10 6.84
N ASP A 114 16.56 -13.17 5.95
CA ASP A 114 16.04 -13.03 4.58
C ASP A 114 14.49 -12.97 4.48
N GLY A 115 13.84 -12.34 5.47
CA GLY A 115 12.39 -12.19 5.56
C GLY A 115 11.94 -10.77 5.90
N LYS A 116 10.62 -10.52 5.89
CA LYS A 116 10.02 -9.26 6.34
C LYS A 116 9.50 -9.39 7.76
N GLY A 117 9.64 -8.33 8.55
CA GLY A 117 8.98 -8.20 9.84
C GLY A 117 7.49 -7.90 9.70
N PRO A 118 6.74 -7.85 10.82
CA PRO A 118 5.32 -7.56 10.82
C PRO A 118 4.99 -6.22 10.15
N ALA A 119 3.80 -6.11 9.57
CA ALA A 119 3.30 -4.83 9.04
C ALA A 119 3.11 -3.82 10.18
N MET A 120 3.77 -2.67 10.07
CA MET A 120 3.74 -1.59 11.07
C MET A 120 3.03 -0.37 10.51
N LEU A 121 2.27 0.33 11.36
CA LEU A 121 1.65 1.61 11.07
C LEU A 121 2.29 2.72 11.92
N VAL A 122 2.60 3.85 11.30
CA VAL A 122 2.98 5.08 12.01
C VAL A 122 1.78 5.61 12.77
N ILE A 123 1.92 5.85 14.07
CA ILE A 123 0.94 6.47 14.94
C ILE A 123 1.44 7.87 15.30
N PRO A 124 0.67 8.94 15.02
CA PRO A 124 1.08 10.30 15.33
C PRO A 124 1.16 10.56 16.84
N ALA A 125 1.98 11.56 17.21
CA ALA A 125 1.92 12.13 18.55
C ALA A 125 0.56 12.85 18.74
N GLY A 126 0.07 12.88 19.97
CA GLY A 126 -1.24 13.46 20.24
C GLY A 126 -1.67 13.30 21.69
N ILE A 127 -2.76 13.99 21.98
CA ILE A 127 -3.46 13.94 23.26
C ILE A 127 -4.83 13.32 23.00
N TYR A 128 -5.24 12.36 23.83
CA TYR A 128 -6.55 11.75 23.72
C TYR A 128 -7.12 11.38 25.09
N LYS A 129 -8.43 11.13 25.14
CA LYS A 129 -9.08 10.61 26.35
C LYS A 129 -9.06 9.09 26.32
N MET A 130 -8.49 8.47 27.36
CA MET A 130 -8.48 7.02 27.57
C MET A 130 -9.45 6.65 28.69
N GLY A 131 -10.05 5.46 28.58
CA GLY A 131 -10.97 4.90 29.57
C GLY A 131 -12.42 4.94 29.11
N SER A 132 -13.32 4.43 29.95
CA SER A 132 -14.76 4.44 29.68
C SER A 132 -15.56 4.48 30.99
N ASP A 133 -16.84 4.84 30.89
CA ASP A 133 -17.74 4.82 32.04
C ASP A 133 -18.41 3.46 32.32
N LYS A 134 -18.06 2.43 31.54
CA LYS A 134 -18.75 1.14 31.55
C LYS A 134 -18.34 0.26 32.73
N TYR A 135 -17.04 0.08 32.96
CA TYR A 135 -16.51 -0.82 33.99
C TYR A 135 -15.62 -0.09 34.99
N LYS A 136 -15.57 -0.58 36.24
CA LYS A 136 -14.82 0.06 37.33
C LYS A 136 -13.31 0.16 37.04
N ASN A 137 -12.75 -0.83 36.35
CA ASN A 137 -11.34 -0.87 35.96
C ASN A 137 -11.00 -0.02 34.72
N GLU A 138 -12.00 0.55 34.04
CA GLU A 138 -11.81 1.46 32.90
C GLU A 138 -11.99 2.93 33.28
N LYS A 139 -12.38 3.20 34.53
CA LYS A 139 -12.59 4.55 35.10
C LYS A 139 -11.35 5.07 35.83
N PRO A 140 -11.19 6.39 35.94
CA PRO A 140 -11.95 7.42 35.23
C PRO A 140 -11.44 7.62 33.80
N ILE A 141 -12.29 8.21 32.94
CA ILE A 141 -11.82 8.77 31.68
C ILE A 141 -10.82 9.90 31.99
N HIS A 142 -9.60 9.79 31.48
CA HIS A 142 -8.54 10.76 31.71
C HIS A 142 -7.75 11.05 30.45
N GLN A 143 -7.07 12.19 30.44
CA GLN A 143 -6.28 12.64 29.31
C GLN A 143 -4.89 11.98 29.31
N VAL A 144 -4.51 11.40 28.18
CA VAL A 144 -3.20 10.79 27.93
C VAL A 144 -2.48 11.59 26.85
N THR A 145 -1.21 11.91 27.11
CA THR A 145 -0.33 12.58 26.15
C THR A 145 0.72 11.61 25.65
N ILE A 146 0.72 11.37 24.34
CA ILE A 146 1.79 10.67 23.64
C ILE A 146 2.67 11.74 22.97
N SER A 147 3.86 11.95 23.52
CA SER A 147 4.71 13.09 23.16
C SER A 147 5.51 12.91 21.88
N LYS A 148 5.59 11.69 21.33
CA LYS A 148 6.35 11.36 20.13
C LYS A 148 5.58 10.37 19.27
N PRO A 149 5.67 10.47 17.94
CA PRO A 149 5.12 9.44 17.07
C PRO A 149 5.87 8.12 17.28
N PHE A 150 5.17 7.02 17.07
CA PHE A 150 5.72 5.67 17.21
C PHE A 150 5.08 4.75 16.17
N ALA A 151 5.51 3.49 16.10
CA ALA A 151 4.92 2.50 15.20
C ALA A 151 4.23 1.40 15.99
N MET A 152 3.10 0.91 15.49
CA MET A 152 2.35 -0.21 16.07
C MET A 152 2.08 -1.28 15.00
N GLY A 153 2.10 -2.56 15.40
CA GLY A 153 1.72 -3.65 14.50
C GLY A 153 0.28 -3.45 14.01
N LYS A 154 0.09 -3.51 12.70
CA LYS A 154 -1.24 -3.43 12.07
C LYS A 154 -2.12 -4.61 12.48
N TYR A 155 -1.49 -5.76 12.70
CA TYR A 155 -2.11 -7.00 13.13
C TYR A 155 -1.44 -7.53 14.40
N PRO A 156 -2.13 -8.36 15.18
CA PRO A 156 -1.50 -9.20 16.20
C PRO A 156 -0.42 -10.07 15.58
N VAL A 157 0.60 -10.40 16.38
CA VAL A 157 1.66 -11.33 15.97
C VAL A 157 1.05 -12.72 15.74
N THR A 158 1.34 -13.34 14.59
CA THR A 158 0.83 -14.68 14.25
C THR A 158 1.69 -15.80 14.84
N PHE A 159 1.18 -17.04 14.81
CA PHE A 159 1.97 -18.19 15.27
C PHE A 159 3.19 -18.43 14.39
N GLU A 160 3.04 -18.25 13.08
CA GLU A 160 4.15 -18.40 12.13
C GLU A 160 5.25 -17.36 12.39
N GLU A 161 4.87 -16.11 12.70
CA GLU A 161 5.82 -15.06 13.07
C GLU A 161 6.54 -15.37 14.40
N TYR A 162 5.81 -15.88 15.39
CA TYR A 162 6.40 -16.27 16.67
C TYR A 162 7.29 -17.52 16.56
N ASP A 163 6.89 -18.49 15.74
CA ASP A 163 7.68 -19.68 15.44
C ASP A 163 8.99 -19.33 14.75
N ALA A 164 8.95 -18.40 13.77
CA ALA A 164 10.16 -17.88 13.13
C ALA A 164 11.09 -17.21 14.16
N PHE A 165 10.53 -16.48 15.13
CA PHE A 165 11.31 -15.93 16.26
C PHE A 165 11.93 -17.03 17.14
N CYS A 166 11.20 -18.10 17.48
CA CYS A 166 11.74 -19.22 18.24
C CYS A 166 12.91 -19.90 17.51
N VAL A 167 12.76 -20.19 16.22
CA VAL A 167 13.82 -20.76 15.38
C VAL A 167 15.03 -19.84 15.32
N ALA A 168 14.84 -18.54 15.09
CA ALA A 168 15.93 -17.58 14.96
C ALA A 168 16.68 -17.33 16.28
N THR A 169 16.04 -17.52 17.43
CA THR A 169 16.64 -17.27 18.76
C THR A 169 17.04 -18.54 19.51
N GLY A 170 16.73 -19.72 18.97
CA GLY A 170 16.97 -21.01 19.63
C GLY A 170 16.09 -21.22 20.87
N ARG A 171 14.89 -20.61 20.90
CA ARG A 171 13.94 -20.77 22.00
C ARG A 171 12.97 -21.91 21.71
N ASP A 172 12.60 -22.63 22.76
CA ASP A 172 11.52 -23.61 22.68
C ASP A 172 10.18 -22.92 22.44
N LYS A 173 9.34 -23.57 21.62
CA LYS A 173 7.97 -23.10 21.39
C LYS A 173 7.12 -23.39 22.63
N PRO A 174 6.26 -22.46 23.08
CA PRO A 174 5.30 -22.73 24.13
C PRO A 174 4.30 -23.81 23.69
N ASN A 175 3.77 -24.56 24.64
CA ASN A 175 2.69 -25.50 24.37
C ASN A 175 1.45 -24.74 23.89
N ASP A 176 0.98 -25.13 22.71
CA ASP A 176 -0.11 -24.55 21.95
C ASP A 176 -1.50 -24.97 22.46
N ARG A 177 -1.59 -26.03 23.25
CA ARG A 177 -2.84 -26.55 23.83
C ARG A 177 -3.94 -26.75 22.77
N ASP A 178 -3.55 -27.21 21.59
CA ASP A 178 -4.43 -27.48 20.45
C ASP A 178 -5.20 -26.24 19.90
N TRP A 179 -4.69 -25.01 20.13
CA TRP A 179 -5.16 -23.79 19.47
C TRP A 179 -4.78 -23.66 17.99
#